data_AF-A0A4V2NV70-F1
#
_entry.id   AF-A0A4V2NV70-F1
#
_cell.length_a   1.000
_cell.length_b   1.000
_cell.length_c   1.000
_cell.angle_alpha   90.00
_cell.angle_beta   90.00
_cell.angle_gamma   90.00
#
_symmetry.space_group_name_H-M   'P 1'
#
loop_
_entity.id
_entity.type
_entity.pdbx_description
1 polymer ?
#
loop_
_entity_poly.entity_id
_entity_poly.type
_entity_poly.pdbx_seq_one_letter_code
_entity_poly.pdbx_strand_id
1 'polypeptide(L)'
;MEQESIRSAITLANRIVNSPELSDRVKNNLSVELPRIAEQVVSELPPKPLDSDPWIYRIVVLALGGTVLIVVAGAVALAAAHSGTGDVKIPEVLTAIGSAAVGALAGLLAPSPGRT
;
A
#
# COMPACT_ATOMS: atom_id res chain seq x y z
N MET A 1 3.13 3.13 11.51
CA MET A 1 2.15 3.74 12.43
C MET A 1 2.80 4.80 13.33
N GLU A 2 3.91 4.49 14.01
CA GLU A 2 4.56 5.44 14.94
C GLU A 2 5.06 6.74 14.28
N GLN A 3 5.73 6.64 13.11
CA GLN A 3 6.17 7.80 12.31
C GLN A 3 5.02 8.71 11.85
N GLU A 4 3.82 8.16 11.68
CA GLU A 4 2.62 8.89 11.24
C GLU A 4 2.02 9.69 12.39
N SER A 5 2.02 9.10 13.60
CA SER A 5 1.65 9.80 14.83
C SER A 5 2.62 10.94 15.14
N ILE A 6 3.92 10.74 14.94
CA ILE A 6 4.94 11.76 15.20
C ILE A 6 4.79 12.94 14.23
N ARG A 7 4.59 12.69 12.93
CA ARG A 7 4.35 13.77 11.95
C ARG A 7 3.08 14.56 12.25
N SER A 8 1.99 13.85 12.58
CA SER A 8 0.69 14.49 12.90
C SER A 8 0.77 15.35 14.16
N ALA A 9 1.49 14.88 15.18
CA ALA A 9 1.73 15.64 16.42
C ALA A 9 2.54 16.92 16.17
N ILE A 10 3.58 16.85 15.34
CA ILE A 10 4.40 18.02 14.97
C ILE A 10 3.58 19.05 14.17
N THR A 11 2.76 18.59 13.23
CA THR A 11 1.87 19.47 12.45
C THR A 11 0.81 20.14 13.32
N LEU A 12 0.25 19.41 14.30
CA LEU A 12 -0.67 19.98 15.28
C LEU A 12 -0.02 21.08 16.11
N ALA A 13 1.17 20.79 16.67
CA ALA A 13 1.91 21.73 17.50
C ALA A 13 2.24 23.01 16.72
N ASN A 14 2.69 22.88 15.47
CA ASN A 14 2.99 24.02 14.60
C ASN A 14 1.74 24.86 14.27
N ARG A 15 0.56 24.27 14.09
CA ARG A 15 -0.67 25.04 13.86
C ARG A 15 -1.12 25.80 15.11
N ILE A 16 -1.02 25.19 16.29
CA ILE A 16 -1.39 25.83 17.56
C ILE A 16 -0.47 27.02 17.88
N VAL A 17 0.83 26.89 17.58
CA VAL A 17 1.83 27.97 17.78
C VAL A 17 1.64 29.13 16.81
N ASN A 18 1.29 28.86 15.55
CA ASN A 18 1.18 29.88 14.50
C ASN A 18 -0.20 30.55 14.40
N SER A 19 -1.19 30.15 15.21
CA SER A 19 -2.54 30.73 15.19
C SER A 19 -2.95 31.22 16.60
N PRO A 20 -2.97 32.54 16.85
CA PRO A 20 -3.32 33.11 18.15
C PRO A 20 -4.69 32.66 18.67
N GLU A 21 -5.69 32.58 17.78
CA GLU A 21 -7.04 32.13 18.12
C GLU A 21 -7.11 30.65 18.55
N LEU A 22 -6.27 29.78 17.96
CA LEU A 22 -6.22 28.37 18.33
C LEU A 22 -5.51 28.17 19.68
N SER A 23 -4.48 28.96 19.96
CA SER A 23 -3.80 28.97 21.27
C SER A 23 -4.74 29.38 22.40
N ASP A 24 -5.57 30.42 22.19
CA ASP A 24 -6.52 30.86 23.21
C ASP A 24 -7.65 29.85 23.43
N ARG A 25 -8.14 29.20 22.36
CA ARG A 25 -9.16 28.14 22.45
C ARG A 25 -8.65 26.89 23.15
N VAL A 26 -7.41 26.48 22.88
CA VAL A 26 -6.76 25.34 23.54
C VAL A 26 -6.49 25.63 25.02
N LYS A 27 -6.10 26.88 25.37
CA LYS A 27 -5.96 27.30 26.77
C LYS A 27 -7.27 27.28 27.55
N ASN A 28 -8.37 27.70 26.91
CA ASN A 28 -9.67 27.81 27.57
C ASN A 28 -10.41 26.48 27.70
N ASN A 29 -10.18 25.51 26.79
CA ASN A 29 -10.84 24.21 26.86
C ASN A 29 -10.03 23.06 26.24
N LEU A 30 -8.94 22.70 26.92
CA LEU A 30 -7.93 21.75 26.47
C LEU A 30 -8.50 20.37 26.09
N SER A 31 -9.43 19.84 26.90
CA SER A 31 -9.95 18.47 26.78
C SER A 31 -10.88 18.24 25.58
N VAL A 32 -11.48 19.30 25.03
CA VAL A 32 -12.46 19.21 23.94
C VAL A 32 -11.87 19.69 22.61
N GLU A 33 -10.95 20.64 22.63
CA GLU A 33 -10.38 21.23 21.41
C GLU A 33 -9.22 20.41 20.85
N LEU A 34 -8.41 19.75 21.69
CA LEU A 34 -7.32 18.89 21.21
C LEU A 34 -7.81 17.72 20.33
N PRO A 35 -8.87 16.97 20.70
CA PRO A 35 -9.40 15.89 19.85
C PRO A 35 -9.95 16.42 18.52
N ARG A 36 -10.65 17.56 18.54
CA ARG A 36 -11.22 18.19 17.33
C ARG A 36 -10.16 18.63 16.34
N ILE A 37 -9.09 19.27 16.84
CA ILE A 37 -7.98 19.73 15.99
C ILE A 37 -7.19 18.52 15.48
N ALA A 38 -7.01 17.47 16.29
CA ALA A 38 -6.41 16.21 15.85
C ALA A 38 -7.19 15.56 14.69
N GLU A 39 -8.51 15.51 14.79
CA GLU A 39 -9.38 14.94 13.75
C GLU A 39 -9.37 15.77 12.46
N GLN A 40 -9.36 17.10 12.58
CA GLN A 40 -9.25 18.01 11.43
C GLN A 40 -7.89 17.90 10.73
N VAL A 41 -6.79 17.82 11.48
CA VAL A 41 -5.47 17.70 10.89
C VAL A 41 -5.31 16.35 10.21
N VAL A 42 -5.76 15.24 10.83
CA VAL A 42 -5.72 13.91 10.19
C VAL A 42 -6.52 13.89 8.89
N SER A 43 -7.64 14.62 8.82
CA SER A 43 -8.47 14.71 7.61
C SER A 43 -7.89 15.63 6.53
N GLU A 44 -7.06 16.62 6.91
CA GLU A 44 -6.41 17.57 6.00
C GLU A 44 -4.96 17.22 5.65
N LEU A 45 -4.40 16.13 6.20
CA LEU A 45 -3.04 15.72 5.86
C LEU A 45 -2.98 15.48 4.35
N PRO A 46 -2.04 16.14 3.63
CA PRO A 46 -1.88 15.89 2.21
C PRO A 46 -1.61 14.39 2.01
N PRO A 47 -2.23 13.76 1.00
CA PRO A 47 -1.99 12.36 0.70
C PRO A 47 -0.48 12.13 0.59
N LYS A 48 -0.01 10.98 1.12
CA LYS A 48 1.41 10.60 1.10
C LYS A 48 1.94 10.87 -0.31
N PRO A 49 3.16 11.42 -0.49
CA PRO A 49 3.76 11.61 -1.81
C PRO A 49 3.79 10.32 -2.64
N LEU A 50 3.81 9.17 -1.96
CA LEU A 50 3.70 7.83 -2.57
C LEU A 50 2.28 7.47 -3.08
N ASP A 51 1.23 8.03 -2.48
CA ASP A 51 -0.17 7.90 -2.93
C ASP A 51 -0.52 8.94 -4.02
N SER A 52 0.20 10.06 -4.06
CA SER A 52 -0.07 11.16 -4.99
C SER A 52 0.45 10.88 -6.41
N ASP A 53 1.40 9.96 -6.59
CA ASP A 53 1.98 9.65 -7.90
C ASP A 53 1.51 8.28 -8.44
N PRO A 54 0.42 8.24 -9.23
CA PRO A 54 -0.07 7.02 -9.84
C PRO A 54 0.93 6.42 -10.85
N TRP A 55 1.94 7.18 -11.29
CA TRP A 55 2.93 6.72 -12.25
C TRP A 55 3.92 5.73 -11.63
N ILE A 56 4.34 5.97 -10.38
CA ILE A 56 5.17 5.04 -9.60
C ILE A 56 4.45 3.72 -9.39
N TYR A 57 3.16 3.76 -8.99
CA TYR A 57 2.36 2.55 -8.84
C TYR A 57 2.28 1.76 -10.17
N ARG A 58 2.01 2.45 -11.28
CA ARG A 58 1.92 1.82 -12.60
C ARG A 58 3.23 1.20 -13.05
N ILE A 59 4.37 1.88 -12.86
CA ILE A 59 5.69 1.34 -13.25
C ILE A 59 6.01 0.09 -12.47
N VAL A 60 5.80 0.09 -11.15
CA VAL A 60 6.08 -1.07 -10.30
C VAL A 60 5.19 -2.25 -10.69
N VAL A 61 3.88 -2.02 -10.88
CA VAL A 61 2.95 -3.08 -11.29
C VAL A 61 3.28 -3.62 -12.68
N LEU A 62 3.60 -2.75 -13.65
CA LEU A 62 4.00 -3.16 -14.99
C LEU A 62 5.33 -3.91 -14.99
N ALA A 63 6.31 -3.49 -14.19
CA ALA A 63 7.60 -4.16 -14.08
C ALA A 63 7.46 -5.54 -13.44
N LEU A 64 6.75 -5.65 -12.30
CA LEU A 64 6.52 -6.94 -11.64
C LEU A 64 5.66 -7.87 -12.51
N GLY A 65 4.53 -7.38 -13.00
CA GLY A 65 3.62 -8.15 -13.84
C GLY A 65 4.27 -8.59 -15.15
N GLY A 66 5.00 -7.67 -15.81
CA GLY A 66 5.77 -7.97 -17.02
C GLY A 66 6.85 -9.02 -16.79
N THR A 67 7.59 -8.95 -15.68
CA THR A 67 8.58 -9.97 -15.32
C THR A 67 7.95 -11.36 -15.21
N VAL A 68 6.82 -11.47 -14.51
CA VAL A 68 6.09 -12.75 -14.37
C VAL A 68 5.62 -13.25 -15.73
N LEU A 69 5.07 -12.38 -16.58
CA LEU A 69 4.63 -12.76 -17.93
C LEU A 69 5.78 -13.26 -18.80
N ILE A 70 6.96 -12.62 -18.75
CA ILE A 70 8.15 -13.06 -19.48
C ILE A 70 8.60 -14.45 -19.01
N VAL A 71 8.64 -14.68 -17.70
CA VAL A 71 9.02 -15.98 -17.13
C VAL A 71 8.04 -17.08 -17.56
N VAL A 72 6.73 -16.81 -17.51
CA VAL A 72 5.69 -17.76 -17.95
C VAL A 72 5.80 -18.04 -19.45
N ALA A 73 5.93 -17.00 -20.28
CA ALA A 73 6.07 -17.15 -21.72
C ALA A 73 7.34 -17.94 -22.09
N GLY A 74 8.46 -17.65 -21.43
CA GLY A 74 9.72 -18.38 -21.59
C GLY A 74 9.61 -19.84 -21.19
N ALA A 75 8.95 -20.14 -20.06
CA ALA A 75 8.72 -21.50 -19.61
C ALA A 75 7.83 -22.29 -20.59
N VAL A 76 6.78 -21.67 -21.12
CA VAL A 76 5.89 -22.27 -22.13
C VAL A 76 6.64 -22.52 -23.44
N ALA A 77 7.43 -21.54 -23.91
CA ALA A 77 8.24 -21.69 -25.12
C ALA A 77 9.27 -22.81 -24.99
N LEU A 78 9.93 -22.90 -23.83
CA LEU A 78 10.92 -23.95 -23.55
C LEU A 78 10.26 -25.33 -23.49
N ALA A 79 9.10 -25.45 -22.84
CA ALA A 79 8.33 -26.69 -22.81
C ALA A 79 7.88 -27.10 -24.21
N ALA A 80 7.37 -26.17 -25.02
CA ALA A 80 6.95 -26.42 -26.40
C ALA A 80 8.10 -26.87 -27.32
N ALA A 81 9.30 -26.30 -27.14
CA ALA A 81 10.49 -26.67 -27.90
C ALA A 81 11.01 -28.08 -27.53
N HIS A 82 10.78 -28.55 -26.31
CA HIS A 82 11.20 -29.88 -25.83
C HIS A 82 10.12 -30.96 -25.99
N SER A 83 8.92 -30.62 -26.45
CA SER A 83 7.80 -31.56 -26.69
C SER A 83 8.07 -32.69 -27.69
N GLY A 84 9.22 -32.69 -28.37
CA GLY A 84 9.64 -33.80 -29.23
C GLY A 84 10.04 -35.08 -28.47
N THR A 85 10.22 -35.02 -27.15
CA THR A 85 10.63 -36.15 -26.29
C THR A 85 9.55 -36.45 -25.25
N GLY A 86 8.41 -36.98 -25.70
CA GLY A 86 7.45 -37.78 -24.92
C GLY A 86 7.32 -37.50 -23.42
N ASP A 87 6.85 -36.30 -23.05
CA ASP A 87 5.97 -35.99 -21.92
C ASP A 87 5.99 -34.47 -21.72
N VAL A 88 4.86 -33.80 -21.95
CA VAL A 88 4.72 -32.37 -21.65
C VAL A 88 4.59 -32.21 -20.14
N LYS A 89 5.72 -32.18 -19.44
CA LYS A 89 5.76 -31.85 -18.02
C LYS A 89 5.55 -30.34 -17.87
N ILE A 90 4.46 -29.97 -17.19
CA ILE A 90 4.22 -28.58 -16.80
C ILE A 90 5.39 -28.13 -15.91
N PRO A 91 6.12 -27.05 -16.24
CA PRO A 91 7.23 -26.59 -15.44
C PRO A 91 6.79 -26.25 -14.01
N GLU A 92 7.49 -26.74 -12.99
CA GLU A 92 7.17 -26.49 -11.57
C GLU A 92 7.07 -24.99 -11.25
N VAL A 93 7.88 -24.17 -11.92
CA VAL A 93 7.83 -22.71 -11.86
C VAL A 93 6.44 -22.17 -12.19
N LEU A 94 5.75 -22.74 -13.18
CA LEU A 94 4.42 -22.28 -13.57
C LEU A 94 3.38 -22.59 -12.49
N THR A 95 3.44 -23.79 -11.89
CA THR A 95 2.56 -24.20 -10.79
C THR A 95 2.83 -23.38 -9.53
N ALA A 96 4.08 -23.06 -9.23
CA ALA A 96 4.48 -22.21 -8.10
C ALA A 96 3.94 -20.78 -8.24
N ILE A 97 4.10 -20.17 -9.43
CA ILE A 97 3.57 -18.83 -9.72
C ILE A 97 2.04 -18.82 -9.65
N GLY A 98 1.37 -19.82 -10.20
CA GLY A 98 -0.10 -19.94 -10.13
C GLY A 98 -0.61 -20.00 -8.70
N SER A 99 0.05 -20.80 -7.85
CA SER A 99 -0.31 -20.92 -6.42
C SER A 99 -0.07 -19.62 -5.65
N ALA A 100 1.05 -18.92 -5.93
CA ALA A 100 1.34 -17.62 -5.34
C ALA A 100 0.31 -16.55 -5.75
N ALA A 101 -0.13 -16.54 -7.01
CA ALA A 101 -1.16 -15.62 -7.50
C ALA A 101 -2.51 -15.86 -6.82
N VAL A 102 -2.93 -17.13 -6.67
CA VAL A 102 -4.16 -17.49 -5.94
C VAL A 102 -4.04 -17.06 -4.46
N GLY A 103 -2.89 -17.28 -3.83
CA GLY A 103 -2.64 -16.83 -2.45
C GLY A 103 -2.72 -15.30 -2.28
N ALA A 104 -2.19 -14.54 -3.23
CA ALA A 104 -2.26 -13.08 -3.23
C ALA A 104 -3.71 -12.58 -3.40
N LEU A 105 -4.49 -13.21 -4.29
CA LEU A 105 -5.93 -12.90 -4.45
C LEU A 105 -6.73 -13.25 -3.20
N ALA A 106 -6.45 -14.40 -2.58
CA ALA A 106 -7.05 -14.77 -1.30
C ALA A 106 -6.69 -13.75 -0.20
N GLY A 107 -5.46 -13.25 -0.18
CA GLY A 107 -5.03 -12.18 0.73
C GLY A 107 -5.74 -10.85 0.51
N LEU A 108 -6.04 -10.48 -0.75
CA LEU A 108 -6.81 -9.27 -1.08
C LEU A 108 -8.29 -9.39 -0.70
N LEU A 109 -8.85 -10.59 -0.81
CA LEU A 109 -10.25 -10.89 -0.48
C LEU A 109 -10.46 -11.24 1.01
N ALA A 110 -9.37 -11.46 1.74
CA ALA A 110 -9.46 -11.72 3.18
C ALA A 110 -10.06 -10.50 3.87
N PRO A 111 -11.10 -10.67 4.71
CA PRO A 111 -11.70 -9.55 5.44
C PRO A 111 -10.64 -8.84 6.26
N SER A 112 -10.62 -7.51 6.19
CA SER A 112 -9.70 -6.73 7.01
C SER A 112 -10.00 -7.03 8.49
N PRO A 113 -8.98 -7.27 9.33
CA PRO A 113 -9.20 -7.46 10.76
C PRO A 113 -9.86 -6.22 11.36
N GLY A 114 -11.18 -6.27 11.49
CA GLY A 114 -11.99 -5.24 12.11
C GLY A 114 -11.72 -5.22 13.60
N ARG A 115 -11.31 -4.05 14.09
CA ARG A 115 -11.14 -3.73 15.51
C ARG A 115 -12.49 -3.94 16.21
N THR A 116 -12.59 -5.02 16.98
CA THR A 116 -13.57 -5.14 18.07
C THR A 116 -13.13 -4.32 19.26
#